data_AF-A0A356V5F6-F1
#
_entry.id   AF-A0A356V5F6-F1
#
_cell.length_a   1.000
_cell.length_b   1.000
_cell.length_c   1.000
_cell.angle_alpha   90.00
_cell.angle_beta   90.00
_cell.angle_gamma   90.00
#
_symmetry.space_group_name_H-M   'P 1'
#
loop_
_entity.id
_entity.type
_entity.pdbx_description
1 polymer ?
#
loop_
_entity_poly.entity_id
_entity_poly.type
_entity_poly.pdbx_seq_one_letter_code
_entity_poly.pdbx_strand_id
1 'polypeptide(L)'
;MAGFIFVRKFIMSNFSNQQQALKSSITKGAIIGAGIIGLIIAGLAYWLLGSQGSLIRSGGAVLAGLGIAALVYKKTMASGAAGAKCAKCSTAFSVSRSDRQEILVKSQTKEERKTLDNGDIEITSWLEELYDVDDTYRCSNCSDLSHKTYQTSRKRNEETQVQSLTDKKFGTASKGNRKSKSSSKNNDI
;
A
#
# COMPACT_ATOMS: atom_id res chain seq x y z
N MET A 1 18.73 56.61 21.69
CA MET A 1 18.64 55.58 20.63
C MET A 1 18.69 54.22 21.31
N ALA A 2 17.53 53.60 21.54
CA ALA A 2 17.43 52.29 22.17
C ALA A 2 17.24 51.22 21.08
N GLY A 3 18.24 50.36 20.91
CA GLY A 3 18.21 49.24 19.96
C GLY A 3 17.42 48.07 20.55
N PHE A 4 16.29 47.75 19.94
CA PHE A 4 15.53 46.53 20.23
C PHE A 4 16.27 45.32 19.64
N ILE A 5 16.90 44.54 20.51
CA ILE A 5 17.44 43.22 20.17
C ILE A 5 16.25 42.28 19.99
N PHE A 6 15.89 42.01 18.73
CA PHE A 6 14.88 41.03 18.37
C PHE A 6 15.45 39.62 18.63
N VAL A 7 15.25 39.12 19.85
CA VAL A 7 15.56 37.73 20.21
C VAL A 7 14.62 36.84 19.40
N ARG A 8 15.13 36.34 18.28
CA ARG A 8 14.49 35.34 17.44
C ARG A 8 14.37 34.05 18.25
N LYS A 9 13.27 33.92 18.99
CA LYS A 9 12.91 32.69 19.71
C LYS A 9 12.77 31.60 18.66
N PHE A 10 13.81 30.76 18.54
CA PHE A 10 13.72 29.50 17.82
C PHE A 10 12.67 28.66 18.54
N ILE A 11 11.45 28.68 18.04
CA ILE A 11 10.43 27.71 18.38
C ILE A 11 11.03 26.36 17.96
N MET A 12 11.53 25.60 18.94
CA MET A 12 11.78 24.17 18.76
C MET A 12 10.47 23.57 18.27
N SER A 13 10.39 23.33 16.96
CA SER A 13 9.26 22.66 16.34
C SER A 13 9.24 21.25 16.92
N ASN A 14 8.42 21.04 17.93
CA ASN A 14 8.18 19.74 18.52
C ASN A 14 7.46 18.92 17.44
N PHE A 15 8.24 18.27 16.57
CA PHE A 15 7.72 17.40 15.53
C PHE A 15 6.87 16.33 16.20
N SER A 16 5.60 16.19 15.80
CA SER A 16 4.74 15.12 16.32
C SER A 16 5.42 13.77 16.14
N ASN A 17 5.26 12.85 17.09
CA ASN A 17 5.93 11.53 17.07
C ASN A 17 5.75 10.79 15.73
N GLN A 18 4.64 11.02 15.03
CA GLN A 18 4.39 10.48 13.69
C GLN A 18 5.30 11.06 12.60
N GLN A 19 5.62 12.35 12.63
CA GLN A 19 6.57 12.97 11.68
C GLN A 19 8.00 12.48 11.91
N GLN A 20 8.39 12.21 13.15
CA GLN A 20 9.69 11.59 13.46
C GLN A 20 9.75 10.13 13.00
N ALA A 21 8.67 9.36 13.16
CA ALA A 21 8.58 7.99 12.68
C ALA A 21 8.64 7.91 11.13
N LEU A 22 7.97 8.83 10.43
CA LEU A 22 8.03 8.95 8.97
C LEU A 22 9.43 9.31 8.47
N LYS A 23 10.07 10.32 9.10
CA LYS A 23 11.46 10.65 8.78
C LYS A 23 12.40 9.47 9.05
N SER A 24 12.25 8.80 10.19
CA SER A 24 13.08 7.66 10.57
C SER A 24 12.93 6.48 9.60
N SER A 25 11.71 6.12 9.21
CA SER A 25 11.47 5.02 8.27
C SER A 25 12.02 5.31 6.86
N ILE A 26 11.82 6.52 6.34
CA ILE A 26 12.38 6.95 5.05
C ILE A 26 13.91 6.99 5.13
N THR A 27 14.48 7.50 6.24
CA THR A 27 15.94 7.54 6.43
C THR A 27 16.53 6.15 6.48
N LYS A 28 15.92 5.22 7.23
CA LYS A 28 16.37 3.82 7.31
C LYS A 28 16.32 3.13 5.95
N GLY A 29 15.21 3.27 5.22
CA GLY A 29 15.09 2.71 3.87
C GLY A 29 16.11 3.29 2.89
N ALA A 30 16.34 4.61 2.94
CA ALA A 30 17.33 5.28 2.10
C ALA A 30 18.76 4.83 2.42
N ILE A 31 19.11 4.66 3.70
CA ILE A 31 20.44 4.17 4.11
C ILE A 31 20.66 2.72 3.65
N ILE A 32 19.68 1.84 3.85
CA ILE A 32 19.79 0.44 3.45
C ILE A 32 19.94 0.33 1.93
N GLY A 33 19.09 1.04 1.16
CA GLY A 33 19.17 1.05 -0.30
C GLY A 33 20.48 1.64 -0.82
N ALA A 34 20.93 2.77 -0.25
CA ALA A 34 22.19 3.41 -0.62
C ALA A 34 23.41 2.53 -0.27
N GLY A 35 23.36 1.79 0.84
CA GLY A 35 24.41 0.86 1.25
C GLY A 35 24.57 -0.30 0.27
N ILE A 36 23.47 -0.93 -0.13
CA ILE A 36 23.50 -2.05 -1.10
C ILE A 36 24.02 -1.58 -2.46
N ILE A 37 23.48 -0.48 -2.99
CA ILE A 37 23.92 0.07 -4.28
C ILE A 37 25.39 0.51 -4.22
N GLY A 38 25.80 1.15 -3.12
CA GLY A 38 27.18 1.57 -2.90
C GLY A 38 28.16 0.40 -2.89
N LEU A 39 27.81 -0.71 -2.23
CA LEU A 39 28.62 -1.93 -2.21
C LEU A 39 28.75 -2.57 -3.60
N ILE A 40 27.66 -2.65 -4.36
CA ILE A 40 27.69 -3.19 -5.73
C ILE A 40 28.66 -2.37 -6.60
N ILE A 41 28.59 -1.05 -6.51
CA ILE A 41 29.44 -0.18 -7.33
C ILE A 41 30.88 -0.17 -6.85
N ALA A 42 31.13 -0.24 -5.55
CA ALA A 42 32.48 -0.43 -5.02
C ALA A 42 33.09 -1.75 -5.53
N GLY A 43 32.32 -2.84 -5.55
CA GLY A 43 32.74 -4.13 -6.11
C GLY A 43 33.05 -4.05 -7.61
N LEU A 44 32.19 -3.39 -8.39
CA LEU A 44 32.40 -3.17 -9.83
C LEU A 44 33.63 -2.30 -10.10
N ALA A 45 33.79 -1.20 -9.37
CA ALA A 45 34.96 -0.34 -9.47
C ALA A 45 36.23 -1.10 -9.09
N TYR A 46 36.20 -1.86 -8.01
CA TYR A 46 37.32 -2.71 -7.60
C TYR A 46 37.68 -3.77 -8.66
N TRP A 47 36.70 -4.30 -9.37
CA TRP A 47 36.94 -5.24 -10.48
C TRP A 47 37.54 -4.56 -11.71
N LEU A 48 37.01 -3.40 -12.10
CA LEU A 48 37.47 -2.61 -13.25
C LEU A 48 38.87 -2.00 -13.06
N LEU A 49 39.24 -1.63 -11.84
CA LEU A 49 40.58 -1.12 -11.49
C LEU A 49 41.63 -2.26 -11.33
N GLY A 50 41.33 -3.47 -11.81
CA GLY A 50 42.14 -4.68 -11.59
C GLY A 50 43.60 -4.60 -12.03
N SER A 51 43.95 -3.70 -12.96
CA SER A 51 45.32 -3.49 -13.46
C SER A 51 46.12 -2.44 -12.71
N GLN A 52 45.53 -1.73 -11.73
CA GLN A 52 46.20 -0.67 -10.98
C GLN A 52 46.70 -1.16 -9.60
N GLY A 53 47.68 -0.47 -9.04
CA GLY A 53 48.26 -0.81 -7.73
C GLY A 53 47.22 -0.87 -6.60
N SER A 54 47.41 -1.80 -5.66
CA SER A 54 46.44 -2.15 -4.61
C SER A 54 45.89 -0.97 -3.81
N LEU A 55 46.68 0.08 -3.60
CA LEU A 55 46.27 1.28 -2.87
C LEU A 55 45.29 2.15 -3.68
N ILE A 56 45.56 2.35 -4.98
CA ILE A 56 44.70 3.12 -5.89
C ILE A 56 43.39 2.36 -6.14
N ARG A 57 43.50 1.03 -6.27
CA ARG A 57 42.36 0.14 -6.50
C ARG A 57 41.37 0.13 -5.33
N SER A 58 41.86 -0.02 -4.10
CA SER A 58 41.02 0.00 -2.90
C SER A 58 40.49 1.40 -2.57
N GLY A 59 41.36 2.43 -2.65
CA GLY A 59 40.95 3.82 -2.43
C GLY A 59 39.91 4.32 -3.43
N GLY A 60 40.13 4.05 -4.72
CA GLY A 60 39.22 4.44 -5.79
C GLY A 60 37.85 3.76 -5.68
N ALA A 61 37.82 2.47 -5.33
CA ALA A 61 36.58 1.72 -5.13
C ALA A 61 35.74 2.26 -3.97
N VAL A 62 36.39 2.57 -2.83
CA VAL A 62 35.70 3.14 -1.66
C VAL A 62 35.14 4.52 -1.96
N LEU A 63 35.92 5.40 -2.60
CA LEU A 63 35.46 6.74 -2.97
C LEU A 63 34.32 6.71 -3.98
N ALA A 64 34.38 5.83 -4.97
CA ALA A 64 33.30 5.64 -5.95
C ALA A 64 32.01 5.13 -5.27
N GLY A 65 32.13 4.13 -4.39
CA GLY A 65 31.01 3.59 -3.63
C GLY A 65 30.35 4.65 -2.73
N LEU A 66 31.15 5.40 -1.96
CA LEU A 66 30.66 6.46 -1.08
C LEU A 66 30.03 7.62 -1.87
N GLY A 67 30.65 8.03 -2.98
CA GLY A 67 30.13 9.10 -3.83
C GLY A 67 28.74 8.78 -4.37
N ILE A 68 28.53 7.55 -4.84
CA ILE A 68 27.25 7.14 -5.41
C ILE A 68 26.22 6.87 -4.31
N ALA A 69 26.62 6.28 -3.18
CA ALA A 69 25.75 6.13 -2.02
C ALA A 69 25.22 7.50 -1.54
N ALA A 70 26.07 8.53 -1.50
CA ALA A 70 25.65 9.90 -1.15
C ALA A 70 24.66 10.49 -2.16
N LEU A 71 24.87 10.28 -3.47
CA LEU A 71 23.95 10.75 -4.50
C LEU A 71 22.60 10.04 -4.45
N VAL A 72 22.59 8.72 -4.28
CA VAL A 72 21.38 7.93 -4.10
C VAL A 72 20.63 8.39 -2.86
N TYR A 73 21.32 8.54 -1.73
CA TYR A 73 20.73 9.05 -0.49
C TYR A 73 20.06 10.42 -0.69
N LYS A 74 20.75 11.37 -1.35
CA LYS A 74 20.18 12.69 -1.65
C LYS A 74 18.95 12.61 -2.55
N LYS A 75 18.97 11.77 -3.59
CA LYS A 75 17.82 11.59 -4.49
C LYS A 75 16.63 10.94 -3.78
N THR A 76 16.87 9.89 -2.99
CA THR A 76 15.82 9.21 -2.23
C THR A 76 15.21 10.11 -1.17
N MET A 77 16.02 10.93 -0.51
CA MET A 77 15.53 11.96 0.41
C MET A 77 14.72 13.05 -0.32
N ALA A 78 15.18 13.49 -1.50
CA ALA A 78 14.47 14.49 -2.28
C ALA A 78 13.13 13.97 -2.83
N SER A 79 13.06 12.71 -3.26
CA SER A 79 11.82 12.08 -3.73
C SER A 79 10.85 11.81 -2.58
N GLY A 80 11.33 11.29 -1.46
CA GLY A 80 10.52 11.11 -0.24
C GLY A 80 10.02 12.45 0.32
N ALA A 81 10.84 13.50 0.24
CA ALA A 81 10.45 14.84 0.61
C ALA A 81 9.37 15.40 -0.32
N ALA A 82 9.49 15.20 -1.64
CA ALA A 82 8.57 15.75 -2.64
C ALA A 82 7.11 15.31 -2.41
N GLY A 83 6.89 14.04 -2.04
CA GLY A 83 5.56 13.54 -1.70
C GLY A 83 4.98 14.10 -0.38
N ALA A 84 5.81 14.72 0.46
CA ALA A 84 5.44 15.26 1.76
C ALA A 84 5.70 16.79 1.88
N LYS A 85 5.81 17.50 0.74
CA LYS A 85 5.90 18.96 0.72
C LYS A 85 4.49 19.57 0.85
N CYS A 86 4.39 20.60 1.68
CA CYS A 86 3.18 21.43 1.68
C CYS A 86 3.11 22.23 0.37
N ALA A 87 1.96 22.21 -0.29
CA ALA A 87 1.73 22.95 -1.54
C ALA A 87 1.85 24.47 -1.37
N LYS A 88 1.58 24.99 -0.16
CA LYS A 88 1.59 26.44 0.12
C LYS A 88 2.96 26.95 0.53
N CYS A 89 3.59 26.35 1.54
CA CYS A 89 4.86 26.84 2.09
C CYS A 89 6.10 26.07 1.59
N SER A 90 5.93 25.10 0.68
CA SER A 90 7.00 24.29 0.08
C SER A 90 7.91 23.54 1.07
N THR A 91 7.52 23.48 2.35
CA THR A 91 8.34 22.91 3.42
C THR A 91 8.25 21.39 3.37
N ALA A 92 9.39 20.72 3.19
CA ALA A 92 9.49 19.27 3.13
C ALA A 92 9.18 18.62 4.49
N PHE A 93 8.49 17.47 4.46
CA PHE A 93 8.12 16.69 5.64
C PHE A 93 7.33 17.48 6.70
N SER A 94 6.58 18.50 6.26
CA SER A 94 5.74 19.31 7.15
C SER A 94 4.30 18.81 7.19
N VAL A 95 3.90 17.94 6.25
CA VAL A 95 2.53 17.48 6.10
C VAL A 95 2.32 16.20 6.91
N SER A 96 1.37 16.21 7.83
CA SER A 96 0.92 15.02 8.58
C SER A 96 -0.58 14.81 8.40
N ARG A 97 -1.01 13.55 8.29
CA ARG A 97 -2.44 13.20 8.27
C ARG A 97 -3.05 13.54 9.63
N SER A 98 -4.08 14.38 9.64
CA SER A 98 -4.77 14.82 10.85
C SER A 98 -6.08 14.07 11.07
N ASP A 99 -6.80 13.78 9.99
CA ASP A 99 -8.07 13.06 10.03
C ASP A 99 -8.19 12.12 8.83
N ARG A 100 -8.94 11.04 9.01
CA ARG A 100 -9.26 10.07 7.98
C ARG A 100 -10.72 9.68 8.11
N GLN A 101 -11.51 10.06 7.12
CA GLN A 101 -12.92 9.68 7.05
C GLN A 101 -13.08 8.61 5.99
N GLU A 102 -13.63 7.45 6.38
CA GLU A 102 -13.95 6.36 5.45
C GLU A 102 -15.47 6.30 5.29
N ILE A 103 -15.95 6.53 4.08
CA ILE A 103 -17.37 6.43 3.74
C ILE A 103 -17.56 5.19 2.88
N LEU A 104 -18.40 4.25 3.33
CA LEU A 104 -18.74 3.08 2.55
C LEU A 104 -19.63 3.50 1.37
N VAL A 105 -19.09 3.40 0.16
CA VAL A 105 -19.80 3.78 -1.08
C VAL A 105 -20.65 2.63 -1.56
N LYS A 106 -20.10 1.41 -1.51
CA LYS A 106 -20.72 0.25 -2.14
C LYS A 106 -20.25 -1.04 -1.47
N SER A 107 -21.17 -1.94 -1.21
CA SER A 107 -20.88 -3.33 -0.85
C SER A 107 -21.40 -4.23 -1.96
N GLN A 108 -20.54 -5.07 -2.55
CA GLN A 108 -20.95 -6.07 -3.53
C GLN A 108 -20.39 -7.43 -3.15
N THR A 109 -21.27 -8.44 -3.11
CA THR A 109 -20.86 -9.84 -3.02
C THR A 109 -20.29 -10.27 -4.37
N LYS A 110 -19.07 -10.80 -4.38
CA LYS A 110 -18.45 -11.42 -5.55
C LYS A 110 -18.27 -12.91 -5.30
N GLU A 111 -18.44 -13.68 -6.38
CA GLU A 111 -18.20 -15.12 -6.39
C GLU A 111 -17.17 -15.43 -7.49
N GLU A 112 -16.15 -16.19 -7.15
CA GLU A 112 -15.21 -16.77 -8.10
C GLU A 112 -15.39 -18.30 -8.06
N ARG A 113 -15.58 -18.89 -9.24
CA ARG A 113 -15.71 -20.35 -9.40
C ARG A 113 -14.45 -20.86 -10.08
N LYS A 114 -13.69 -21.69 -9.39
CA LYS A 114 -12.53 -22.38 -9.94
C LYS A 114 -12.85 -23.86 -10.07
N THR A 115 -12.62 -24.39 -11.26
CA THR A 115 -12.68 -25.83 -11.50
C THR A 115 -11.34 -26.42 -11.08
N LEU A 116 -11.33 -27.32 -10.11
CA LEU A 116 -10.13 -28.04 -9.70
C LEU A 116 -9.81 -29.13 -10.72
N ASP A 117 -8.55 -29.56 -10.76
CA ASP A 117 -8.07 -30.64 -11.65
C ASP A 117 -8.80 -31.97 -11.43
N ASN A 118 -9.45 -32.15 -10.27
CA ASN A 118 -10.26 -33.31 -9.92
C ASN A 118 -11.71 -33.26 -10.44
N GLY A 119 -12.11 -32.17 -11.11
CA GLY A 119 -13.48 -31.94 -11.58
C GLY A 119 -14.44 -31.33 -10.55
N ASP A 120 -14.00 -31.13 -9.31
CA ASP A 120 -14.76 -30.43 -8.27
C ASP A 120 -14.79 -28.91 -8.53
N ILE A 121 -15.83 -28.24 -8.03
CA ILE A 121 -16.01 -26.79 -8.18
C ILE A 121 -15.75 -26.13 -6.82
N GLU A 122 -14.68 -25.34 -6.73
CA GLU A 122 -14.44 -24.46 -5.59
C GLU A 122 -15.14 -23.12 -5.85
N ILE A 123 -16.08 -22.78 -4.97
CA ILE A 123 -16.79 -21.50 -5.00
C ILE A 123 -16.23 -20.67 -3.85
N THR A 124 -15.45 -19.64 -4.20
CA THR A 124 -14.98 -18.64 -3.23
C THR A 124 -15.89 -17.44 -3.34
N SER A 125 -16.59 -17.13 -2.25
CA SER A 125 -17.41 -15.93 -2.15
C SER A 125 -16.76 -14.93 -1.19
N TRP A 126 -16.73 -13.66 -1.57
CA TRP A 126 -16.28 -12.58 -0.68
C TRP A 126 -17.14 -11.34 -0.85
N LEU A 127 -17.23 -10.57 0.24
CA LEU A 127 -17.90 -9.27 0.23
C LEU A 127 -16.84 -8.19 -0.06
N GLU A 128 -16.97 -7.54 -1.21
CA GLU A 128 -16.10 -6.44 -1.61
C GLU A 128 -16.76 -5.11 -1.22
N GLU A 129 -16.16 -4.45 -0.25
CA GLU A 129 -16.57 -3.13 0.24
C GLU A 129 -15.68 -2.07 -0.40
N LEU A 130 -16.29 -1.15 -1.15
CA LEU A 130 -15.66 0.05 -1.68
C LEU A 130 -15.84 1.19 -0.69
N TYR A 131 -14.71 1.75 -0.27
CA TYR A 131 -14.63 2.90 0.62
C TYR A 131 -14.12 4.10 -0.16
N ASP A 132 -14.80 5.23 -0.03
CA ASP A 132 -14.22 6.53 -0.34
C ASP A 132 -13.48 7.01 0.90
N VAL A 133 -12.19 7.28 0.76
CA VAL A 133 -11.34 7.73 1.86
C VAL A 133 -11.03 9.18 1.62
N ASP A 134 -11.53 10.06 2.48
CA ASP A 134 -11.10 11.45 2.54
C ASP A 134 -10.07 11.62 3.66
N ASP A 135 -8.82 11.78 3.25
CA ASP A 135 -7.72 12.08 4.16
C ASP A 135 -7.52 13.60 4.25
N THR A 136 -7.62 14.13 5.46
CA THR A 136 -7.22 15.50 5.75
C THR A 136 -5.76 15.51 6.21
N TYR A 137 -4.95 16.32 5.54
CA TYR A 137 -3.57 16.55 5.89
C TYR A 137 -3.38 17.98 6.40
N ARG A 138 -2.58 18.13 7.45
CA ARG A 138 -2.23 19.41 8.05
C ARG A 138 -0.73 19.67 7.91
N CYS A 139 -0.37 20.87 7.45
CA CYS A 139 0.99 21.34 7.46
C CYS A 139 1.39 21.86 8.86
N SER A 140 2.49 21.38 9.43
CA SER A 140 3.00 21.85 10.71
C SER A 140 3.64 23.24 10.66
N ASN A 141 4.02 23.73 9.47
CA ASN A 141 4.67 25.03 9.30
C ASN A 141 3.66 26.17 9.12
N CYS A 142 2.76 26.06 8.15
CA CYS A 142 1.76 27.09 7.87
C CYS A 142 0.36 26.78 8.42
N SER A 143 0.14 25.61 9.03
CA SER A 143 -1.19 25.14 9.47
C SER A 143 -2.24 25.02 8.37
N ASP A 144 -1.87 25.11 7.08
CA ASP A 144 -2.78 24.83 5.97
C ASP A 144 -3.28 23.39 6.03
N LEU A 145 -4.55 23.23 5.66
CA LEU A 145 -5.22 21.95 5.49
C LEU A 145 -5.32 21.63 4.00
N SER A 146 -5.07 20.37 3.65
CA SER A 146 -5.25 19.85 2.30
C SER A 146 -5.97 18.50 2.35
N HIS A 147 -6.93 18.30 1.45
CA HIS A 147 -7.72 17.08 1.37
C HIS A 147 -7.23 16.21 0.23
N LYS A 148 -7.22 14.90 0.43
CA LYS A 148 -6.99 13.93 -0.64
C LYS A 148 -8.03 12.83 -0.55
N THR A 149 -8.90 12.80 -1.54
CA THR A 149 -9.96 11.81 -1.65
C THR A 149 -9.50 10.70 -2.60
N TYR A 150 -9.61 9.44 -2.18
CA TYR A 150 -9.28 8.29 -3.01
C TYR A 150 -10.14 7.08 -2.64
N GLN A 151 -10.38 6.21 -3.62
CA GLN A 151 -11.16 4.99 -3.41
C GLN A 151 -10.25 3.81 -3.07
N THR A 152 -10.68 2.99 -2.12
CA THR A 152 -10.01 1.74 -1.77
C THR A 152 -11.04 0.62 -1.62
N SER A 153 -10.73 -0.57 -2.13
CA SER A 153 -11.55 -1.77 -1.91
C SER A 153 -10.95 -2.62 -0.79
N ARG A 154 -11.82 -3.13 0.09
CA ARG A 154 -11.45 -4.14 1.10
C ARG A 154 -12.31 -5.39 0.88
N LYS A 155 -11.67 -6.55 0.97
CA LYS A 155 -12.34 -7.84 0.99
C LYS A 155 -12.68 -8.20 2.44
N ARG A 156 -13.92 -8.57 2.72
CA ARG A 156 -14.41 -9.05 4.02
C ARG A 156 -15.19 -10.35 3.83
N ASN A 157 -15.19 -11.17 4.88
CA ASN A 157 -15.95 -12.42 4.96
C ASN A 157 -15.68 -13.33 3.75
N GLU A 158 -14.42 -13.71 3.58
CA GLU A 158 -14.06 -14.71 2.57
C GLU A 158 -14.52 -16.08 3.06
N GLU A 159 -15.46 -16.68 2.32
CA GLU A 159 -15.94 -18.04 2.54
C GLU A 159 -15.67 -18.87 1.29
N THR A 160 -14.94 -19.96 1.47
CA THR A 160 -14.62 -20.93 0.42
C THR A 160 -15.40 -22.21 0.69
N GLN A 161 -16.24 -22.60 -0.27
CA GLN A 161 -16.94 -23.88 -0.24
C GLN A 161 -16.52 -24.73 -1.44
N VAL A 162 -16.12 -25.98 -1.17
CA VAL A 162 -15.81 -26.97 -2.20
C VAL A 162 -17.05 -27.82 -2.42
N GLN A 163 -17.69 -27.68 -3.59
CA GLN A 163 -18.77 -28.57 -3.99
C GLN A 163 -18.17 -29.76 -4.75
N SER A 164 -18.17 -30.93 -4.10
CA SER A 164 -17.81 -32.17 -4.79
C SER A 164 -18.99 -32.69 -5.60
N LEU A 165 -18.74 -33.07 -6.86
CA LEU A 165 -19.78 -33.61 -7.75
C LEU A 165 -20.22 -35.04 -7.39
N THR A 166 -19.74 -35.59 -6.28
CA THR A 166 -19.86 -37.02 -5.94
C THR A 166 -21.17 -37.40 -5.22
N ASP A 167 -22.12 -36.48 -4.99
CA ASP A 167 -23.42 -36.81 -4.37
C ASP A 167 -24.60 -36.97 -5.35
N LYS A 168 -24.34 -37.04 -6.67
CA LYS A 168 -25.35 -37.47 -7.66
C LYS A 168 -25.09 -38.89 -8.15
N LYS A 169 -25.11 -39.87 -7.24
CA LYS A 169 -25.44 -41.27 -7.54
C LYS A 169 -25.67 -42.04 -6.24
N PHE A 170 -26.93 -42.15 -5.83
CA PHE A 170 -27.64 -43.39 -5.42
C PHE A 170 -28.81 -43.05 -4.50
N GLY A 171 -30.04 -43.32 -4.96
CA GLY A 171 -31.25 -43.07 -4.18
C GLY A 171 -32.54 -43.48 -4.88
N THR A 172 -32.62 -44.76 -5.25
CA THR A 172 -33.85 -45.58 -5.42
C THR A 172 -34.97 -45.09 -6.35
N ALA A 173 -35.09 -45.81 -7.46
CA ALA A 173 -36.30 -45.96 -8.26
C ALA A 173 -37.52 -46.29 -7.37
N SER A 174 -38.47 -45.37 -7.25
CA SER A 174 -39.82 -45.68 -6.78
C SER A 174 -40.71 -45.96 -7.98
N LYS A 175 -41.10 -47.22 -8.10
CA LYS A 175 -41.93 -47.81 -9.15
C LYS A 175 -43.36 -47.90 -8.60
N GLY A 176 -44.33 -47.30 -9.27
CA GLY A 176 -45.77 -47.39 -8.97
C GLY A 176 -46.38 -46.01 -8.64
N ASN A 177 -47.55 -45.61 -9.11
CA ASN A 177 -48.69 -46.37 -9.60
C ASN A 177 -49.58 -45.47 -10.50
N ARG A 178 -50.38 -46.12 -11.35
CA ARG A 178 -51.31 -45.56 -12.36
C ARG A 178 -52.54 -44.86 -11.76
N LYS A 179 -53.17 -44.01 -12.62
CA LYS A 179 -54.59 -43.57 -12.66
C LYS A 179 -55.04 -42.63 -11.52
N SER A 180 -55.83 -41.58 -11.69
CA SER A 180 -56.98 -41.29 -12.59
C SER A 180 -57.29 -39.77 -12.53
N LYS A 181 -57.52 -39.07 -13.65
CA LYS A 181 -58.82 -38.64 -14.24
C LYS A 181 -59.83 -37.97 -13.27
N SER A 182 -59.94 -36.63 -13.34
CA SER A 182 -61.16 -35.77 -13.22
C SER A 182 -60.68 -34.30 -13.30
N SER A 183 -60.98 -33.43 -14.28
CA SER A 183 -62.25 -32.88 -14.79
C SER A 183 -63.17 -32.26 -13.73
N SER A 184 -63.08 -30.93 -13.56
CA SER A 184 -64.16 -29.98 -13.22
C SER A 184 -63.52 -28.58 -13.33
N LYS A 185 -63.81 -27.70 -14.30
CA LYS A 185 -65.04 -26.96 -14.64
C LYS A 185 -65.70 -26.24 -13.45
N ASN A 186 -65.91 -24.93 -13.65
CA ASN A 186 -66.70 -23.94 -12.89
C ASN A 186 -66.11 -23.48 -11.53
N ASN A 187 -66.23 -22.21 -11.10
CA ASN A 187 -67.14 -21.12 -11.49
C ASN A 187 -66.58 -19.75 -11.05
N ASP A 188 -67.14 -18.70 -11.64
CA ASP A 188 -67.08 -17.28 -11.29
C ASP A 188 -67.21 -16.96 -9.79
N ILE A 189 -66.48 -15.93 -9.32
CA ILE A 189 -66.98 -14.71 -8.64
C ILE A 189 -66.09 -13.54 -9.04
#